data_AF-A0A2E2YKG7-F1
#
_entry.id   AF-A0A2E2YKG7-F1
#
_cell.length_a   1.000
_cell.length_b   1.000
_cell.length_c   1.000
_cell.angle_alpha   90.00
_cell.angle_beta   90.00
_cell.angle_gamma   90.00
#
_symmetry.space_group_name_H-M   'P 1'
#
loop_
_entity.id
_entity.type
_entity.pdbx_description
1 polymer ?
#
loop_
_entity_poly.entity_id
_entity_poly.type
_entity_poly.pdbx_seq_one_letter_code
_entity_poly.pdbx_strand_id
1 'polypeptide(L)'
;MDSSSLPYTVAILLIEISVGGVGVLSYFAWRGQISSGYVKAGSITITPLACLAFLTFRTISEQGNVGDYLLDLNWIQTTNFTFLAFFICSLFYLLAAMLDKYRWVYYLGLLLTISGFFCLVSMAMLLAPPVWSVFGAVASVIIGALVCGSSLMAMMWGHWYLTSGQLPKEPMIQMAILVIGALLLQTVLVCCGALITPRIEPINQSLIIVDLSQNPAFWLRITVGLFFPLILSVLAWRTAQIRGMMSSTGLLYLVLGTVLVGEVLARGLLFTTSRIV
;
A
#
# COMPACT_ATOMS: atom_id res chain seq x y z
N MET A 1 -12.07 -12.32 12.63
CA MET A 1 -11.45 -10.99 12.81
C MET A 1 -12.23 -10.27 13.89
N ASP A 2 -11.56 -9.74 14.92
CA ASP A 2 -12.24 -8.85 15.86
C ASP A 2 -12.56 -7.52 15.19
N SER A 3 -13.74 -6.99 15.51
CA SER A 3 -14.21 -5.68 15.05
C SER A 3 -13.25 -4.54 15.43
N SER A 4 -12.48 -4.69 16.51
CA SER A 4 -11.48 -3.73 16.97
C SER A 4 -10.27 -3.57 16.04
N SER A 5 -9.97 -4.57 15.21
CA SER A 5 -8.82 -4.56 14.28
C SER A 5 -9.13 -3.93 12.90
N LEU A 6 -10.43 -3.80 12.56
CA LEU A 6 -10.87 -3.26 11.28
C LEU A 6 -10.42 -1.80 11.07
N PRO A 7 -10.58 -0.88 12.04
CA PRO A 7 -10.19 0.51 11.84
C PRO A 7 -8.69 0.68 11.57
N TYR A 8 -7.84 -0.09 12.25
CA TYR A 8 -6.39 -0.10 12.00
C TYR A 8 -6.03 -0.69 10.64
N THR A 9 -6.70 -1.76 10.23
CA THR A 9 -6.54 -2.34 8.88
C THR A 9 -6.83 -1.30 7.80
N VAL A 10 -7.91 -0.54 7.94
CA VAL A 10 -8.28 0.54 7.03
C VAL A 10 -7.25 1.67 7.05
N ALA A 11 -6.79 2.09 8.24
CA ALA A 11 -5.77 3.14 8.35
C ALA A 11 -4.45 2.76 7.64
N ILE A 12 -3.99 1.51 7.83
CA ILE A 12 -2.79 0.98 7.17
C ILE A 12 -2.98 0.97 5.65
N LEU A 13 -4.09 0.43 5.17
CA LEU A 13 -4.37 0.33 3.74
C LEU A 13 -4.47 1.71 3.07
N LEU A 14 -5.11 2.68 3.72
CA LEU A 14 -5.20 4.05 3.21
C LEU A 14 -3.83 4.72 3.11
N ILE A 15 -2.98 4.58 4.13
CA ILE A 15 -1.63 5.20 4.08
C ILE A 15 -0.73 4.50 3.07
N GLU A 16 -0.82 3.17 2.93
CA GLU A 16 -0.04 2.40 1.96
C GLU A 16 -0.37 2.78 0.52
N ILE A 17 -1.65 2.82 0.18
CA ILE A 17 -2.10 3.26 -1.16
C ILE A 17 -1.66 4.70 -1.42
N SER A 18 -1.80 5.59 -0.44
CA SER A 18 -1.45 7.00 -0.61
C SER A 18 0.05 7.20 -0.80
N VAL A 19 0.88 6.66 0.09
CA VAL A 19 2.34 6.82 0.07
C VAL A 19 2.93 6.12 -1.14
N GLY A 20 2.52 4.87 -1.41
CA GLY A 20 2.96 4.14 -2.59
C GLY A 20 2.55 4.84 -3.87
N GLY A 21 1.32 5.36 -3.90
CA GLY A 21 0.78 6.13 -5.03
C GLY A 21 1.62 7.35 -5.35
N VAL A 22 1.98 8.15 -4.34
CA VAL A 22 2.88 9.31 -4.51
C VAL A 22 4.25 8.87 -5.02
N GLY A 23 4.82 7.82 -4.45
CA GLY A 23 6.15 7.36 -4.84
C GLY A 23 6.21 7.00 -6.33
N VAL A 24 5.21 6.26 -6.82
CA VAL A 24 5.11 5.91 -8.24
C VAL A 24 4.80 7.13 -9.09
N LEU A 25 3.84 7.97 -8.69
CA LEU A 25 3.48 9.18 -9.43
C LEU A 25 4.69 10.12 -9.60
N SER A 26 5.43 10.35 -8.51
CA SER A 26 6.62 11.21 -8.49
C SER A 26 7.76 10.63 -9.31
N TYR A 27 8.00 9.31 -9.23
CA TYR A 27 9.02 8.62 -10.01
C TYR A 27 8.78 8.76 -11.53
N PHE A 28 7.53 8.59 -11.97
CA PHE A 28 7.19 8.75 -13.39
C PHE A 28 7.12 10.22 -13.82
N ALA A 29 6.71 11.13 -12.92
CA ALA A 29 6.76 12.57 -13.16
C ALA A 29 8.18 13.04 -13.42
N TRP A 30 9.15 12.66 -12.59
CA TRP A 30 10.57 13.04 -12.74
C TRP A 30 11.18 12.56 -14.04
N ARG A 31 10.72 11.44 -14.59
CA ARG A 31 11.18 10.92 -15.88
C ARG A 31 10.52 11.59 -17.08
N GLY A 32 9.60 12.55 -16.87
CA GLY A 32 8.88 13.23 -17.95
C GLY A 32 8.02 12.30 -18.80
N GLN A 33 7.64 11.14 -18.26
CA GLN A 33 6.94 10.09 -18.99
C GLN A 33 5.41 10.20 -18.94
N ILE A 34 4.89 11.06 -18.08
CA ILE A 34 3.46 11.19 -17.79
C ILE A 34 2.98 12.62 -18.05
N SER A 35 1.71 12.75 -18.44
CA SER A 35 1.11 14.06 -18.72
C SER A 35 0.75 14.81 -17.44
N SER A 36 0.64 16.14 -17.54
CA SER A 36 0.18 16.99 -16.44
C SER A 36 -1.22 16.61 -15.94
N GLY A 37 -2.11 16.24 -16.86
CA GLY A 37 -3.45 15.74 -16.54
C GLY A 37 -3.42 14.48 -15.69
N TYR A 38 -2.51 13.54 -15.99
CA TYR A 38 -2.32 12.35 -15.17
C TYR A 38 -1.76 12.67 -13.78
N VAL A 39 -0.82 13.62 -13.68
CA VAL A 39 -0.34 14.11 -12.37
C VAL A 39 -1.48 14.72 -11.55
N LYS A 40 -2.31 15.56 -12.17
CA LYS A 40 -3.50 16.16 -11.54
C LYS A 40 -4.48 15.11 -11.03
N ALA A 41 -4.81 14.12 -11.88
CA ALA A 41 -5.69 13.02 -11.51
C ALA A 41 -5.12 12.23 -10.33
N GLY A 42 -3.82 11.88 -10.39
CA GLY A 42 -3.15 11.18 -9.31
C GLY A 42 -3.16 11.95 -7.99
N SER A 43 -2.88 13.25 -8.01
CA SER A 43 -2.96 14.11 -6.82
C SER A 43 -4.38 14.17 -6.25
N ILE A 44 -5.41 14.28 -7.09
CA ILE A 44 -6.82 14.29 -6.67
C ILE A 44 -7.21 12.98 -6.00
N THR A 45 -6.63 11.85 -6.41
CA THR A 45 -6.88 10.55 -5.76
C THR A 45 -6.10 10.40 -4.45
N ILE A 46 -4.84 10.81 -4.42
CA ILE A 46 -3.95 10.61 -3.26
C ILE A 46 -4.34 11.49 -2.07
N THR A 47 -4.64 12.78 -2.29
CA THR A 47 -4.88 13.72 -1.19
C THR A 47 -6.08 13.35 -0.31
N PRO A 48 -7.24 12.94 -0.85
CA PRO A 48 -8.35 12.43 -0.03
C PRO A 48 -8.00 11.16 0.73
N LEU A 49 -7.23 10.23 0.13
CA LEU A 49 -6.79 9.02 0.81
C LEU A 49 -5.85 9.35 1.98
N ALA A 50 -4.95 10.31 1.82
CA ALA A 50 -4.09 10.81 2.91
C ALA A 50 -4.91 11.48 4.03
N CYS A 51 -5.93 12.27 3.66
CA CYS A 51 -6.87 12.88 4.61
C CYS A 51 -7.61 11.81 5.42
N LEU A 52 -8.19 10.82 4.74
CA LEU A 52 -8.90 9.72 5.38
C LEU A 52 -7.97 8.90 6.27
N ALA A 53 -6.75 8.60 5.83
CA ALA A 53 -5.75 7.90 6.65
C ALA A 53 -5.49 8.66 7.97
N PHE A 54 -5.28 9.98 7.88
CA PHE A 54 -5.07 10.83 9.06
C PHE A 54 -6.29 10.86 9.98
N LEU A 55 -7.49 11.10 9.44
CA LEU A 55 -8.71 11.17 10.25
C LEU A 55 -9.00 9.83 10.92
N THR A 56 -8.93 8.73 10.17
CA THR A 56 -9.13 7.38 10.69
C THR A 56 -8.13 7.08 11.80
N PHE A 57 -6.83 7.28 11.57
CA PHE A 57 -5.82 7.00 12.60
C PHE A 57 -6.00 7.87 13.85
N ARG A 58 -6.29 9.17 13.69
CA ARG A 58 -6.53 10.08 14.80
C ARG A 58 -7.69 9.61 15.67
N THR A 59 -8.83 9.27 15.08
CA THR A 59 -10.01 8.78 15.81
C THR A 59 -9.72 7.51 16.60
N ILE A 60 -8.94 6.59 16.06
CA ILE A 60 -8.68 5.31 16.72
C ILE A 60 -7.58 5.44 17.78
N SER A 61 -6.61 6.34 17.56
CA SER A 61 -5.53 6.58 18.51
C SER A 61 -6.00 7.07 19.88
N GLU A 62 -7.18 7.71 19.94
CA GLU A 62 -7.83 8.14 21.18
C GLU A 62 -8.37 6.97 22.01
N GLN A 63 -8.61 5.80 21.39
CA GLN A 63 -9.17 4.61 22.05
C GLN A 63 -8.11 3.72 22.71
N GLY A 64 -6.84 3.85 22.32
CA GLY A 64 -5.69 3.27 23.02
C GLY A 64 -5.49 1.75 22.97
N ASN A 65 -6.45 0.94 22.47
CA ASN A 65 -6.34 -0.53 22.46
C ASN A 65 -6.89 -1.19 21.18
N VAL A 66 -6.27 -2.31 20.75
CA VAL A 66 -6.70 -3.17 19.64
C VAL A 66 -6.94 -4.59 20.15
N GLY A 67 -7.99 -4.78 20.94
CA GLY A 67 -8.24 -6.06 21.61
C GLY A 67 -6.96 -6.58 22.29
N ASP A 68 -6.53 -7.78 21.93
CA ASP A 68 -5.37 -8.49 22.49
C ASP A 68 -4.05 -8.29 21.72
N TYR A 69 -3.98 -7.33 20.80
CA TYR A 69 -2.75 -7.00 20.06
C TYR A 69 -1.94 -5.93 20.80
N LEU A 70 -0.65 -6.20 21.05
CA LEU A 70 0.24 -5.23 21.70
C LEU A 70 0.71 -4.15 20.72
N LEU A 71 0.26 -2.92 20.95
CA LEU A 71 0.78 -1.72 20.28
C LEU A 71 1.87 -1.05 21.11
N ASP A 72 2.88 -0.49 20.45
CA ASP A 72 3.85 0.37 21.12
C ASP A 72 3.30 1.81 21.22
N LEU A 73 2.63 2.09 22.35
CA LEU A 73 1.92 3.34 22.61
C LEU A 73 2.82 4.58 22.50
N ASN A 74 4.15 4.44 22.65
CA ASN A 74 5.10 5.54 22.51
C ASN A 74 5.11 6.15 21.11
N TRP A 75 4.74 5.37 20.09
CA TRP A 75 4.73 5.81 18.70
C TRP A 75 3.44 6.51 18.28
N ILE A 76 2.37 6.49 19.09
CA ILE A 76 1.07 7.04 18.71
C ILE A 76 1.17 8.53 18.33
N GLN A 77 1.84 9.34 19.15
CA GLN A 77 1.98 10.77 18.89
C GLN A 77 2.80 11.01 17.62
N THR A 78 3.94 10.33 17.49
CA THR A 78 4.80 10.42 16.30
C THR A 78 4.05 10.04 15.03
N THR A 79 3.29 8.94 15.05
CA THR A 79 2.50 8.49 13.90
C THR A 79 1.44 9.52 13.52
N ASN A 80 0.70 10.07 14.50
CA ASN A 80 -0.25 11.16 14.26
C ASN A 80 0.40 12.39 13.60
N PHE A 81 1.56 12.84 14.11
CA PHE A 81 2.29 13.96 13.53
C PHE A 81 2.75 13.68 12.11
N THR A 82 3.31 12.49 11.85
CA THR A 82 3.75 12.11 10.50
C THR A 82 2.58 12.07 9.51
N PHE A 83 1.42 11.52 9.91
CA PHE A 83 0.22 11.45 9.06
C PHE A 83 -0.31 12.85 8.75
N LEU A 84 -0.36 13.75 9.75
CA LEU A 84 -0.75 15.15 9.55
C LEU A 84 0.21 15.86 8.59
N ALA A 85 1.52 15.70 8.79
CA ALA A 85 2.54 16.29 7.92
C ALA A 85 2.39 15.80 6.47
N PHE A 86 2.20 14.49 6.28
CA PHE A 86 1.99 13.89 4.97
C PHE A 86 0.72 14.43 4.29
N PHE A 87 -0.39 14.54 5.03
CA PHE A 87 -1.61 15.13 4.53
C PHE A 87 -1.40 16.60 4.09
N ILE A 88 -0.76 17.43 4.92
CA ILE A 88 -0.47 18.83 4.59
C ILE A 88 0.43 18.93 3.35
N CYS A 89 1.51 18.13 3.28
CA CYS A 89 2.37 18.07 2.11
C CYS A 89 1.59 17.63 0.85
N SER A 90 0.63 16.71 0.99
CA SER A 90 -0.20 16.25 -0.13
C SER A 90 -1.12 17.35 -0.65
N LEU A 91 -1.62 18.24 0.21
CA LEU A 91 -2.40 19.41 -0.18
C LEU A 91 -1.53 20.40 -0.99
N PHE A 92 -0.32 20.68 -0.53
CA PHE A 92 0.60 21.54 -1.28
C PHE A 92 0.98 20.94 -2.64
N TYR A 93 1.22 19.63 -2.69
CA TYR A 93 1.48 18.92 -3.94
C TYR A 93 0.28 18.97 -4.90
N LEU A 94 -0.94 18.78 -4.40
CA LEU A 94 -2.18 18.93 -5.17
C LEU A 94 -2.32 20.34 -5.72
N LEU A 95 -2.13 21.37 -4.90
CA LEU A 95 -2.21 22.77 -5.32
C LEU A 95 -1.17 23.09 -6.40
N ALA A 96 0.08 22.64 -6.22
CA ALA A 96 1.13 22.83 -7.22
C ALA A 96 0.81 22.12 -8.55
N ALA A 97 0.22 20.91 -8.48
CA ALA A 97 -0.24 20.18 -9.66
C ALA A 97 -1.40 20.91 -10.37
N MET A 98 -2.38 21.43 -9.63
CA MET A 98 -3.52 22.17 -10.19
C MET A 98 -3.11 23.50 -10.83
N LEU A 99 -2.12 24.19 -10.24
CA LEU A 99 -1.59 25.45 -10.74
C LEU A 99 -0.54 25.28 -11.86
N ASP A 100 -0.34 24.06 -12.35
CA ASP A 100 0.64 23.72 -13.39
C ASP A 100 2.07 24.21 -13.08
N LYS A 101 2.41 24.27 -11.78
CA LYS A 101 3.73 24.70 -11.31
C LYS A 101 4.72 23.54 -11.33
N TYR A 102 5.11 23.09 -12.52
CA TYR A 102 5.92 21.88 -12.75
C TYR A 102 7.18 21.77 -11.87
N ARG A 103 7.93 22.87 -11.69
CA ARG A 103 9.12 22.88 -10.81
C ARG A 103 8.78 22.52 -9.37
N TRP A 104 7.66 23.05 -8.86
CA TRP A 104 7.18 22.79 -7.51
C TRP A 104 6.62 21.39 -7.36
N VAL A 105 5.97 20.84 -8.39
CA VAL A 105 5.51 19.44 -8.41
C VAL A 105 6.69 18.49 -8.16
N TYR A 106 7.85 18.73 -8.78
CA TYR A 106 9.02 17.87 -8.57
C TYR A 106 9.58 17.93 -7.16
N TYR A 107 9.76 19.13 -6.60
CA TYR A 107 10.27 19.30 -5.23
C TYR A 107 9.28 18.81 -4.17
N LEU A 108 8.00 19.15 -4.34
CA LEU A 108 6.95 18.71 -3.42
C LEU A 108 6.70 17.20 -3.52
N GLY A 109 6.84 16.59 -4.71
CA GLY A 109 6.78 15.14 -4.87
C GLY A 109 7.89 14.42 -4.10
N LEU A 110 9.11 14.99 -4.09
CA LEU A 110 10.23 14.47 -3.30
C LEU A 110 9.92 14.56 -1.80
N LEU A 111 9.52 15.76 -1.35
CA LEU A 111 9.17 16.00 0.05
C LEU A 111 8.02 15.11 0.51
N LEU A 112 7.00 14.92 -0.33
CA LEU A 112 5.86 14.07 -0.03
C LEU A 112 6.24 12.59 0.03
N THR A 113 7.14 12.12 -0.84
CA THR A 113 7.67 10.75 -0.79
C THR A 113 8.48 10.52 0.50
N ILE A 114 9.33 11.48 0.89
CA ILE A 114 10.10 11.41 2.14
C ILE A 114 9.16 11.42 3.35
N SER A 115 8.20 12.34 3.38
CA SER A 115 7.19 12.40 4.45
C SER A 115 6.40 11.10 4.53
N GLY A 116 6.01 10.52 3.39
CA GLY A 116 5.33 9.24 3.33
C GLY A 116 6.17 8.08 3.86
N PHE A 117 7.47 8.06 3.56
CA PHE A 117 8.40 7.07 4.14
C PHE A 117 8.40 7.13 5.67
N PHE A 118 8.46 8.33 6.25
CA PHE A 118 8.37 8.49 7.71
C PHE A 118 7.02 8.02 8.28
N CYS A 119 5.90 8.22 7.57
CA CYS A 119 4.60 7.66 7.97
C CYS A 119 4.59 6.14 8.00
N LEU A 120 5.18 5.49 6.99
CA LEU A 120 5.24 4.03 6.93
C LEU A 120 6.14 3.47 8.05
N VAL A 121 7.27 4.14 8.33
CA VAL A 121 8.18 3.74 9.41
C VAL A 121 7.52 3.93 10.78
N SER A 122 6.89 5.08 11.05
CA SER A 122 6.20 5.33 12.33
C SER A 122 5.06 4.34 12.55
N MET A 123 4.28 4.02 11.50
CA MET A 123 3.24 3.00 11.55
C MET A 123 3.80 1.60 11.79
N ALA A 124 4.91 1.25 11.14
CA ALA A 124 5.56 -0.03 11.37
C ALA A 124 6.09 -0.18 12.80
N MET A 125 6.63 0.89 13.40
CA MET A 125 7.10 0.87 14.80
C MET A 125 5.95 0.67 15.79
N LEU A 126 4.82 1.34 15.55
CA LEU A 126 3.60 1.15 16.35
C LEU A 126 3.14 -0.32 16.36
N LEU A 127 3.28 -1.01 15.24
CA LEU A 127 2.86 -2.40 15.04
C LEU A 127 3.94 -3.43 15.38
N ALA A 128 5.19 -3.04 15.63
CA ALA A 128 6.33 -3.95 15.70
C ALA A 128 6.37 -4.98 16.86
N PRO A 129 5.77 -4.77 18.06
CA PRO A 129 6.04 -5.65 19.21
C PRO A 129 5.78 -7.15 18.98
N PRO A 130 4.66 -7.60 18.39
CA PRO A 130 4.37 -9.02 18.19
C PRO A 130 4.87 -9.53 16.82
N VAL A 131 5.59 -8.70 16.06
CA VAL A 131 6.10 -9.04 14.73
C VAL A 131 7.49 -9.67 14.87
N TRP A 132 7.81 -10.66 14.04
CA TRP A 132 9.09 -11.40 13.98
C TRP A 132 10.38 -10.56 14.08
N SER A 133 10.34 -9.28 13.66
CA SER A 133 11.42 -8.31 13.73
C SER A 133 10.89 -6.92 13.35
N VAL A 134 11.53 -5.88 13.87
CA VAL A 134 11.27 -4.48 13.47
C VAL A 134 11.53 -4.29 11.97
N PHE A 135 12.60 -4.90 11.44
CA PHE A 135 12.91 -4.86 10.02
C PHE A 135 11.79 -5.45 9.17
N GLY A 136 11.24 -6.60 9.58
CA GLY A 136 10.13 -7.23 8.88
C GLY A 136 8.83 -6.44 8.95
N ALA A 137 8.56 -5.73 10.05
CA ALA A 137 7.42 -4.81 10.15
C ALA A 137 7.56 -3.65 9.16
N VAL A 138 8.73 -3.00 9.13
CA VAL A 138 9.03 -1.90 8.20
C VAL A 138 8.97 -2.39 6.75
N ALA A 139 9.58 -3.53 6.44
CA ALA A 139 9.54 -4.12 5.11
C ALA A 139 8.11 -4.47 4.69
N SER A 140 7.27 -4.98 5.61
CA SER A 140 5.87 -5.29 5.32
C SER A 140 5.06 -4.07 4.89
N VAL A 141 5.22 -2.95 5.59
CA VAL A 141 4.45 -1.72 5.30
C VAL A 141 5.00 -1.01 4.05
N ILE A 142 6.33 -1.02 3.84
CA ILE A 142 6.94 -0.44 2.63
C ILE A 142 6.58 -1.24 1.38
N ILE A 143 6.68 -2.58 1.44
CA ILE A 143 6.34 -3.42 0.29
C ILE A 143 4.82 -3.40 0.05
N GLY A 144 4.00 -3.39 1.10
CA GLY A 144 2.54 -3.19 0.98
C GLY A 144 2.21 -1.87 0.27
N ALA A 145 2.84 -0.76 0.70
CA ALA A 145 2.73 0.51 0.00
C ALA A 145 3.17 0.43 -1.47
N LEU A 146 4.30 -0.22 -1.76
CA LEU A 146 4.78 -0.37 -3.15
C LEU A 146 3.77 -1.14 -4.02
N VAL A 147 3.21 -2.25 -3.54
CA VAL A 147 2.24 -3.06 -4.28
C VAL A 147 0.92 -2.31 -4.47
N CYS A 148 0.36 -1.73 -3.42
CA CYS A 148 -0.88 -0.96 -3.45
C CYS A 148 -0.76 0.30 -4.33
N GLY A 149 0.33 1.05 -4.17
CA GLY A 149 0.60 2.26 -4.93
C GLY A 149 0.87 2.00 -6.41
N SER A 150 1.73 1.02 -6.72
CA SER A 150 2.03 0.66 -8.12
C SER A 150 0.81 0.12 -8.85
N SER A 151 -0.01 -0.72 -8.22
CA SER A 151 -1.24 -1.24 -8.84
C SER A 151 -2.27 -0.13 -9.08
N LEU A 152 -2.48 0.77 -8.12
CA LEU A 152 -3.37 1.93 -8.29
C LEU A 152 -2.91 2.83 -9.43
N MET A 153 -1.64 3.24 -9.43
CA MET A 153 -1.11 4.14 -10.46
C MET A 153 -1.09 3.47 -11.84
N ALA A 154 -0.70 2.19 -11.94
CA ALA A 154 -0.75 1.46 -13.20
C ALA A 154 -2.19 1.40 -13.77
N MET A 155 -3.17 1.10 -12.91
CA MET A 155 -4.58 1.07 -13.29
C MET A 155 -5.08 2.45 -13.73
N MET A 156 -4.76 3.51 -12.97
CA MET A 156 -5.17 4.87 -13.32
C MET A 156 -4.54 5.33 -14.63
N TRP A 157 -3.29 4.97 -14.89
CA TRP A 157 -2.65 5.26 -16.18
C TRP A 157 -3.42 4.61 -17.33
N GLY A 158 -3.87 3.38 -17.12
CA GLY A 158 -4.77 2.71 -18.03
C GLY A 158 -6.07 3.46 -18.27
N HIS A 159 -6.78 3.83 -17.20
CA HIS A 159 -8.02 4.60 -17.32
C HIS A 159 -7.80 5.90 -18.10
N TRP A 160 -6.72 6.62 -17.75
CA TRP A 160 -6.34 7.87 -18.41
C TRP A 160 -6.03 7.70 -19.90
N TYR A 161 -5.42 6.57 -20.29
CA TYR A 161 -5.20 6.20 -21.69
C TYR A 161 -6.52 6.08 -22.47
N LEU A 162 -7.56 5.49 -21.86
CA LEU A 162 -8.86 5.30 -22.52
C LEU A 162 -9.63 6.59 -22.71
N THR A 163 -9.49 7.55 -21.78
CA THR A 163 -10.24 8.82 -21.84
C THR A 163 -9.57 9.90 -22.66
N SER A 164 -8.23 9.93 -22.68
CA SER A 164 -7.49 11.03 -23.33
C SER A 164 -6.94 10.67 -24.71
N GLY A 165 -6.80 9.38 -25.03
CA GLY A 165 -6.26 8.90 -26.32
C GLY A 165 -4.78 9.27 -26.55
N GLN A 166 -4.06 8.46 -27.35
CA GLN A 166 -2.72 8.77 -27.87
C GLN A 166 -1.56 8.88 -26.85
N LEU A 167 -1.65 8.27 -25.67
CA LEU A 167 -0.52 8.25 -24.73
C LEU A 167 0.56 7.22 -25.14
N PRO A 168 1.83 7.44 -24.76
CA PRO A 168 2.89 6.47 -24.96
C PRO A 168 2.56 5.14 -24.24
N LYS A 169 2.97 4.01 -24.84
CA LYS A 169 2.80 2.68 -24.23
C LYS A 169 3.86 2.39 -23.17
N GLU A 170 4.97 3.10 -23.24
CA GLU A 170 6.17 2.87 -22.44
C GLU A 170 5.90 3.00 -20.93
N PRO A 171 5.17 4.02 -20.44
CA PRO A 171 4.85 4.12 -19.01
C PRO A 171 3.99 2.95 -18.53
N MET A 172 3.04 2.49 -19.36
CA MET A 172 2.20 1.34 -19.03
C MET A 172 3.04 0.07 -18.85
N ILE A 173 3.95 -0.21 -19.78
CA ILE A 173 4.84 -1.38 -19.70
C ILE A 173 5.70 -1.32 -18.43
N GLN A 174 6.26 -0.14 -18.12
CA GLN A 174 7.13 0.05 -16.96
C GLN A 174 6.35 -0.04 -15.64
N MET A 175 5.15 0.52 -15.57
CA MET A 175 4.28 0.40 -14.39
C MET A 175 3.85 -1.06 -14.18
N ALA A 176 3.52 -1.80 -15.24
CA ALA A 176 3.20 -3.22 -15.11
C ALA A 176 4.40 -4.05 -14.61
N ILE A 177 5.62 -3.77 -15.08
CA ILE A 177 6.84 -4.39 -14.55
C ILE A 177 7.03 -4.04 -13.07
N LEU A 178 6.78 -2.78 -12.69
CA LEU A 178 6.88 -2.36 -11.29
C LEU A 178 5.91 -3.12 -10.39
N VAL A 179 4.66 -3.30 -10.83
CA VAL A 179 3.66 -4.11 -10.11
C VAL A 179 4.12 -5.56 -9.96
N ILE A 180 4.63 -6.18 -11.03
CA ILE A 180 5.17 -7.55 -10.98
C ILE A 180 6.31 -7.63 -9.97
N GLY A 181 7.28 -6.71 -10.04
CA GLY A 181 8.41 -6.66 -9.11
C GLY A 181 7.97 -6.47 -7.66
N ALA A 182 7.00 -5.59 -7.41
CA ALA A 182 6.44 -5.37 -6.08
C ALA A 182 5.75 -6.63 -5.54
N LEU A 183 4.95 -7.33 -6.35
CA LEU A 183 4.29 -8.58 -5.97
C LEU A 183 5.28 -9.71 -5.70
N LEU A 184 6.37 -9.80 -6.49
CA LEU A 184 7.44 -10.77 -6.23
C LEU A 184 8.13 -10.49 -4.90
N LEU A 185 8.46 -9.22 -4.60
CA LEU A 185 9.02 -8.83 -3.31
C LEU A 185 8.07 -9.15 -2.16
N GLN A 186 6.77 -8.89 -2.33
CA GLN A 186 5.76 -9.22 -1.32
C GLN A 186 5.64 -10.74 -1.12
N THR A 187 5.74 -11.51 -2.20
CA THR A 187 5.73 -12.97 -2.13
C THR A 187 6.94 -13.49 -1.34
N VAL A 188 8.13 -12.97 -1.61
CA VAL A 188 9.34 -13.32 -0.84
C VAL A 188 9.18 -12.97 0.63
N LEU A 189 8.67 -11.77 0.94
CA LEU A 189 8.43 -11.36 2.32
C LEU A 189 7.44 -12.30 3.04
N VAL A 190 6.34 -12.69 2.38
CA VAL A 190 5.34 -13.61 2.95
C VAL A 190 5.90 -15.02 3.13
N CYS A 191 6.71 -15.50 2.18
CA CYS A 191 7.39 -16.79 2.30
C CYS A 191 8.40 -16.80 3.44
N CYS A 192 9.23 -15.76 3.56
CA CYS A 192 10.05 -15.58 4.76
C CYS A 192 9.14 -15.57 6.01
N GLY A 193 8.01 -14.84 5.93
CA GLY A 193 6.93 -14.70 6.92
C GLY A 193 6.58 -15.99 7.62
N ALA A 194 6.28 -16.98 6.79
CA ALA A 194 5.82 -18.28 7.22
C ALA A 194 6.94 -19.19 7.77
N LEU A 195 8.21 -18.87 7.51
CA LEU A 195 9.37 -19.70 7.88
C LEU A 195 10.07 -19.24 9.16
N ILE A 196 9.93 -17.98 9.55
CA ILE A 196 10.64 -17.38 10.69
C ILE A 196 9.71 -17.30 11.90
N THR A 197 10.21 -17.67 13.09
CA THR A 197 9.45 -17.64 14.35
C THR A 197 9.19 -16.21 14.85
N PRO A 198 8.03 -15.94 15.48
CA PRO A 198 7.73 -14.64 16.09
C PRO A 198 8.74 -14.21 17.17
N ARG A 199 8.87 -12.91 17.41
CA ARG A 199 9.80 -12.34 18.40
C ARG A 199 9.28 -12.48 19.84
N ILE A 200 7.96 -12.43 19.99
CA ILE A 200 7.26 -12.67 21.25
C ILE A 200 6.29 -13.82 20.96
N GLU A 201 6.47 -14.92 21.68
CA GLU A 201 5.55 -16.07 21.58
C GLU A 201 4.18 -15.66 22.14
N PRO A 202 3.10 -15.76 21.35
CA PRO A 202 1.75 -15.50 21.82
C PRO A 202 1.34 -16.54 22.89
N ILE A 203 0.76 -16.10 24.02
CA ILE A 203 0.57 -16.93 25.24
C ILE A 203 -0.49 -18.04 25.05
N ASN A 204 -1.41 -17.90 24.09
CA ASN A 204 -2.42 -18.92 23.80
C ASN A 204 -1.94 -20.00 22.81
N GLN A 205 -0.97 -20.81 23.25
CA GLN A 205 -0.64 -22.08 22.60
C GLN A 205 -1.73 -23.16 22.76
N SER A 206 -2.84 -22.91 23.46
CA SER A 206 -3.72 -23.98 23.94
C SER A 206 -5.21 -23.94 23.61
N LEU A 207 -5.78 -22.98 22.85
CA LEU A 207 -7.25 -23.02 22.61
C LEU A 207 -7.80 -22.86 21.19
N ILE A 208 -7.12 -22.31 20.19
CA ILE A 208 -7.41 -22.52 18.76
C ILE A 208 -6.11 -22.18 18.00
N ILE A 209 -5.18 -23.14 17.90
CA ILE A 209 -4.16 -23.08 16.85
C ILE A 209 -4.82 -23.66 15.62
N VAL A 210 -5.44 -22.81 14.81
CA VAL A 210 -5.51 -23.13 13.39
C VAL A 210 -4.09 -22.88 12.91
N ASP A 211 -3.33 -23.95 12.64
CA ASP A 211 -2.03 -23.84 11.97
C ASP A 211 -2.18 -22.84 10.81
N LEU A 212 -1.15 -22.05 10.50
CA LEU A 212 -1.24 -21.10 9.38
C LEU A 212 -1.73 -21.79 8.09
N SER A 213 -1.36 -23.06 7.92
CA SER A 213 -1.78 -23.97 6.85
C SER A 213 -3.27 -24.38 6.90
N GLN A 214 -3.92 -24.33 8.05
CA GLN A 214 -5.34 -24.62 8.22
C GLN A 214 -6.21 -23.35 8.12
N ASN A 215 -5.60 -22.15 8.12
CA ASN A 215 -6.34 -20.89 8.10
C ASN A 215 -6.82 -20.53 6.68
N PRO A 216 -8.13 -20.47 6.41
CA PRO A 216 -8.64 -20.14 5.07
C PRO A 216 -8.20 -18.74 4.59
N ALA A 217 -8.06 -17.77 5.50
CA ALA A 217 -7.62 -16.42 5.16
C ALA A 217 -6.17 -16.39 4.63
N PHE A 218 -5.32 -17.29 5.13
CA PHE A 218 -3.94 -17.44 4.63
C PHE A 218 -3.90 -17.93 3.19
N TRP A 219 -4.68 -18.98 2.86
CA TRP A 219 -4.77 -19.47 1.49
C TRP A 219 -5.43 -18.49 0.54
N LEU A 220 -6.45 -17.74 1.00
CA LEU A 220 -7.03 -16.65 0.22
C LEU A 220 -6.00 -15.54 -0.04
N ARG A 221 -5.15 -15.20 0.93
CA ARG A 221 -4.04 -14.26 0.72
C ARG A 221 -3.05 -14.79 -0.32
N ILE A 222 -2.61 -16.05 -0.22
CA ILE A 222 -1.67 -16.62 -1.19
C ILE A 222 -2.26 -16.67 -2.60
N THR A 223 -3.47 -17.22 -2.73
CA THR A 223 -4.07 -17.49 -4.04
C THR A 223 -4.63 -16.21 -4.67
N VAL A 224 -5.52 -15.52 -3.98
CA VAL A 224 -6.21 -14.32 -4.50
C VAL A 224 -5.38 -13.06 -4.31
N GLY A 225 -4.65 -12.96 -3.19
CA GLY A 225 -3.91 -11.75 -2.85
C GLY A 225 -2.49 -11.65 -3.41
N LEU A 226 -1.91 -12.74 -3.94
CA LEU A 226 -0.53 -12.77 -4.46
C LEU A 226 -0.44 -13.46 -5.83
N PHE A 227 -0.80 -14.74 -5.90
CA PHE A 227 -0.60 -15.55 -7.11
C PHE A 227 -1.46 -15.08 -8.28
N PHE A 228 -2.75 -14.86 -8.03
CA PHE A 228 -3.69 -14.37 -9.05
C PHE A 228 -3.32 -12.98 -9.60
N PRO A 229 -3.08 -11.93 -8.77
CA PRO A 229 -2.66 -10.62 -9.27
C PRO A 229 -1.29 -10.69 -9.97
N LEU A 230 -0.38 -11.58 -9.58
CA LEU A 230 0.90 -11.76 -10.26
C LEU A 230 0.70 -12.26 -11.69
N ILE A 231 -0.13 -13.28 -11.90
CA ILE A 231 -0.48 -13.79 -13.23
C ILE A 231 -1.13 -12.68 -14.06
N LEU A 232 -2.14 -12.01 -13.50
CA LEU A 232 -2.83 -10.93 -14.19
C LEU A 232 -1.89 -9.77 -14.55
N SER A 233 -0.93 -9.44 -13.69
CA SER A 233 0.07 -8.40 -13.95
C SER A 233 1.03 -8.80 -15.07
N VAL A 234 1.43 -10.07 -15.14
CA VAL A 234 2.23 -10.60 -16.26
C VAL A 234 1.43 -10.53 -17.56
N LEU A 235 0.15 -10.91 -17.55
CA LEU A 235 -0.73 -10.79 -18.72
C LEU A 235 -0.91 -9.32 -19.13
N ALA A 236 -1.11 -8.42 -18.17
CA ALA A 236 -1.22 -6.98 -18.41
C ALA A 236 0.07 -6.45 -19.08
N TRP A 237 1.23 -6.81 -18.56
CA TRP A 237 2.52 -6.46 -19.16
C TRP A 237 2.66 -6.97 -20.61
N ARG A 238 2.32 -8.24 -20.87
CA ARG A 238 2.36 -8.82 -22.22
C ARG A 238 1.41 -8.11 -23.18
N THR A 239 0.18 -7.82 -22.75
CA THR A 239 -0.80 -7.10 -23.57
C THR A 239 -0.36 -5.65 -23.85
N ALA A 240 0.24 -4.96 -22.86
CA ALA A 240 0.80 -3.62 -23.05
C ALA A 240 1.94 -3.59 -24.10
N GLN A 241 2.77 -4.64 -24.17
CA GLN A 241 3.86 -4.72 -25.17
C GLN A 241 3.33 -4.70 -26.61
N ILE A 242 2.25 -5.45 -26.87
CA ILE A 242 1.60 -5.56 -28.18
C ILE A 242 0.57 -4.43 -28.44
N ARG A 243 0.58 -3.36 -27.64
CA ARG A 243 -0.36 -2.22 -27.73
C ARG A 243 -1.82 -2.60 -27.49
N GLY A 244 -2.10 -3.72 -26.84
CA GLY A 244 -3.42 -4.13 -26.39
C GLY A 244 -3.88 -3.35 -25.15
N MET A 245 -3.89 -2.02 -25.23
CA MET A 245 -4.03 -1.14 -24.05
C MET A 245 -5.36 -1.36 -23.33
N MET A 246 -6.48 -1.44 -24.05
CA MET A 246 -7.81 -1.69 -23.44
C MET A 246 -7.89 -3.02 -22.68
N SER A 247 -7.19 -4.06 -23.15
CA SER A 247 -7.10 -5.34 -22.43
C SER A 247 -6.18 -5.22 -21.22
N SER A 248 -5.01 -4.59 -21.38
CA SER A 248 -4.08 -4.32 -20.29
C SER A 248 -4.73 -3.53 -19.16
N THR A 249 -5.56 -2.53 -19.48
CA THR A 249 -6.27 -1.74 -18.48
C THR A 249 -7.25 -2.59 -17.69
N GLY A 250 -8.06 -3.41 -18.38
CA GLY A 250 -9.02 -4.32 -17.73
C GLY A 250 -8.34 -5.30 -16.76
N LEU A 251 -7.17 -5.83 -17.15
CA LEU A 251 -6.37 -6.68 -16.28
C LEU A 251 -5.85 -5.93 -15.05
N LEU A 252 -5.38 -4.69 -15.20
CA LEU A 252 -4.90 -3.88 -14.08
C LEU A 252 -6.00 -3.47 -13.09
N TYR A 253 -7.25 -3.33 -13.53
CA TYR A 253 -8.40 -3.18 -12.63
C TYR A 253 -8.59 -4.41 -11.73
N LEU A 254 -8.50 -5.61 -12.31
CA LEU A 254 -8.57 -6.86 -11.55
C LEU A 254 -7.38 -7.02 -10.60
N VAL A 255 -6.18 -6.63 -11.04
CA VAL A 255 -4.98 -6.60 -10.19
C VAL A 255 -5.20 -5.70 -8.99
N LEU A 256 -5.65 -4.46 -9.17
CA LEU A 256 -5.91 -3.55 -8.05
C LEU A 256 -6.91 -4.15 -7.06
N GLY A 257 -8.06 -4.65 -7.55
CA GLY A 257 -9.09 -5.24 -6.70
C GLY A 257 -8.57 -6.42 -5.86
N THR A 258 -7.80 -7.31 -6.48
CA THR A 258 -7.26 -8.51 -5.82
C THR A 258 -6.09 -8.19 -4.89
N VAL A 259 -5.26 -7.20 -5.23
CA VAL A 259 -4.24 -6.63 -4.34
C VAL A 259 -4.87 -6.04 -3.08
N LEU A 260 -5.93 -5.24 -3.20
CA LEU A 260 -6.59 -4.63 -2.05
C LEU A 260 -7.21 -5.69 -1.13
N VAL A 261 -7.88 -6.70 -1.70
CA VAL A 261 -8.39 -7.85 -0.94
C VAL A 261 -7.26 -8.58 -0.23
N GLY A 262 -6.15 -8.84 -0.93
CA GLY A 262 -4.97 -9.45 -0.35
C GLY A 262 -4.38 -8.64 0.81
N GLU A 263 -4.30 -7.32 0.68
CA GLU A 263 -3.73 -6.47 1.72
C GLU A 263 -4.62 -6.42 2.96
N VAL A 264 -5.94 -6.34 2.80
CA VAL A 264 -6.90 -6.47 3.91
C VAL A 264 -6.71 -7.82 4.62
N LEU A 265 -6.57 -8.92 3.88
CA LEU A 265 -6.32 -10.24 4.46
C LEU A 265 -4.97 -10.30 5.18
N ALA A 266 -3.93 -9.65 4.66
CA ALA A 266 -2.61 -9.60 5.31
C ALA A 266 -2.66 -8.89 6.66
N ARG A 267 -3.34 -7.74 6.74
CA ARG A 267 -3.52 -7.01 8.00
C ARG A 267 -4.45 -7.76 8.95
N GLY A 268 -5.49 -8.40 8.42
CA GLY A 268 -6.35 -9.30 9.20
C GLY A 268 -5.56 -10.45 9.84
N LEU A 269 -4.72 -11.13 9.05
CA LEU A 269 -3.85 -12.21 9.54
C LEU A 269 -2.90 -11.69 10.62
N LEU A 270 -2.21 -10.57 10.38
CA LEU A 270 -1.32 -9.93 11.35
C LEU A 270 -1.98 -9.74 12.73
N PHE A 271 -3.20 -9.19 12.77
CA PHE A 271 -3.92 -8.95 14.02
C PHE A 271 -4.52 -10.22 14.65
N THR A 272 -4.71 -11.29 13.89
CA THR A 272 -5.21 -12.57 14.43
C THR A 272 -4.12 -13.51 14.92
N THR A 273 -2.98 -13.58 14.24
CA THR A 273 -1.90 -14.53 14.57
C THR A 273 -0.93 -14.00 15.61
N SER A 274 -0.94 -12.69 15.87
CA SER A 274 0.04 -12.03 16.75
C SER A 274 -0.60 -11.49 18.03
N ARG A 275 -1.65 -12.16 18.53
CA ARG A 275 -2.34 -11.84 19.79
C ARG A 275 -1.61 -12.45 20.95
N ILE A 276 -1.44 -11.71 22.05
CA ILE A 276 -0.62 -12.17 23.18
C ILE A 276 -1.47 -12.74 24.32
N VAL A 277 -2.80 -12.65 24.25
CA VAL A 277 -3.69 -13.30 25.23
C VAL A 277 -4.03 -14.70 24.78
#